data_AF-A0A446CNL7-F1
#
_entry.id   AF-A0A446CNL7-F1
#
_cell.length_a   1.000
_cell.length_b   1.000
_cell.length_c   1.000
_cell.angle_alpha   90.00
_cell.angle_beta   90.00
_cell.angle_gamma   90.00
#
_symmetry.space_group_name_H-M   'P 1'
#
loop_
_entity.id
_entity.type
_entity.pdbx_description
1 polymer ?
#
loop_
_entity_poly.entity_id
_entity_poly.type
_entity_poly.pdbx_seq_one_letter_code
_entity_poly.pdbx_strand_id
1 'polypeptide(L)'
;MTSVFRPLRAGRALAAAAFLSMMAVPAAAQETAAAAQAQAPLSPFMRHMEAARGQIRDASWSAATDSARAALEAARLNRNRYEIFDAAVLLLNLLQKQGRHADARNVAEAQVEDFGRLGDDDGMAIMLSRAIEAGVAAGEASDVTRLQARLIELAKPYPALWDAGSGQRLRYAPAGLSLPLAQDGWALLRFEPADARNGTARLDYARRLDERGRVVLQLGIGYLEALRGLDGAQRQALLKGMQGEPYGEQTAAPAVAAALPDLPFKGLVQAKAALRSGGKGNGVIDAEWVAARGDWRLKVQASYPEAAQAEALKQVQALLGAMSWDQERRLFREQTMAAQAEAINAEWAMAGDWAAAAKLAQAALPDATFPLEIARMNTVMASAAYERGALDEARSQYDAGLAAWAYAGKAYHDETLYETALDRAADTAYRQGRESEAVALNKRFIDWVGDRDQAWTLPEGRAQLESGRTGQVLPLRVGDFRLKPIGEKRFQYEDLKTGELLGLSVEQRAGIDDDALERSMRAFMRDKLGLEAGAMQASAFVPRAREGGTGPLQGRKWAFEVAAGQDDGRTLRLDGRSRGGAPARMVFWIVDRGDSRSILRAPLTADSDGNARIEQVAQALAW
;
A
#
# COMPACT_ATOMS: atom_id res chain seq x y z
N MET A 1 -7.47 13.44 -9.74
CA MET A 1 -6.44 14.18 -8.96
C MET A 1 -5.10 13.51 -9.21
N THR A 2 -4.12 14.30 -9.66
CA THR A 2 -2.86 13.88 -10.27
C THR A 2 -1.84 13.48 -9.21
N SER A 3 -1.56 12.18 -9.11
CA SER A 3 -0.51 11.62 -8.26
C SER A 3 0.88 11.92 -8.85
N VAL A 4 1.53 12.93 -8.30
CA VAL A 4 2.92 13.32 -8.59
C VAL A 4 3.86 12.37 -7.85
N PHE A 5 4.37 11.33 -8.52
CA PHE A 5 5.54 10.58 -8.04
C PHE A 5 6.78 11.00 -8.82
N ARG A 6 7.62 11.81 -8.17
CA ARG A 6 8.95 12.21 -8.60
C ARG A 6 9.94 11.05 -8.40
N PRO A 7 10.87 10.78 -9.33
CA PRO A 7 12.00 9.90 -9.07
C PRO A 7 13.05 10.64 -8.23
N LEU A 8 13.30 10.18 -7.01
CA LEU A 8 14.42 10.61 -6.18
C LEU A 8 15.74 10.13 -6.80
N ARG A 9 16.54 11.08 -7.32
CA ARG A 9 17.97 10.89 -7.59
C ARG A 9 18.76 11.61 -6.48
N ALA A 10 19.56 10.85 -5.76
CA ALA A 10 20.45 11.34 -4.71
C ALA A 10 21.69 12.05 -5.29
N GLY A 11 22.10 13.18 -4.69
CA GLY A 11 23.39 13.81 -4.99
C GLY A 11 23.67 15.22 -4.44
N ARG A 12 23.71 15.41 -3.10
CA ARG A 12 24.45 16.44 -2.30
C ARG A 12 24.04 17.93 -2.47
N ALA A 13 23.96 18.80 -1.45
CA ALA A 13 24.76 18.94 -0.23
C ALA A 13 24.02 19.70 0.93
N LEU A 14 24.57 19.55 2.15
CA LEU A 14 24.40 20.37 3.38
C LEU A 14 24.60 21.88 3.09
N ALA A 15 24.19 22.90 3.85
CA ALA A 15 23.77 23.15 5.24
C ALA A 15 22.82 24.40 5.20
N ALA A 16 22.21 24.99 6.23
CA ALA A 16 22.42 25.06 7.67
C ALA A 16 21.11 25.53 8.33
N ALA A 17 20.94 25.21 9.61
CA ALA A 17 19.79 25.59 10.41
C ALA A 17 19.94 26.98 11.06
N ALA A 18 18.79 27.62 11.24
CA ALA A 18 18.36 28.46 12.36
C ALA A 18 19.02 29.84 12.55
N PHE A 19 18.17 30.87 12.39
CA PHE A 19 18.23 32.08 13.20
C PHE A 19 16.88 32.28 13.90
N LEU A 20 16.85 32.15 15.22
CA LEU A 20 15.87 32.77 16.09
C LEU A 20 16.63 33.52 17.20
N SER A 21 16.45 34.83 17.17
CA SER A 21 16.53 35.85 18.22
C SER A 21 17.33 35.57 19.50
N MET A 22 18.38 36.38 19.69
CA MET A 22 19.07 36.59 20.96
C MET A 22 18.20 37.40 21.94
N MET A 23 18.07 36.90 23.18
CA MET A 23 18.12 37.75 24.38
C MET A 23 19.41 37.39 25.13
N ALA A 24 20.13 38.42 25.57
CA ALA A 24 21.47 38.36 26.13
C ALA A 24 21.50 37.82 27.56
N VAL A 25 22.49 36.96 27.85
CA VAL A 25 22.92 36.53 29.20
C VAL A 25 24.46 36.60 29.26
N PRO A 26 25.09 36.97 30.39
CA PRO A 26 26.44 37.54 30.40
C PRO A 26 27.58 36.55 30.16
N ALA A 27 28.62 37.08 29.50
CA ALA A 27 29.76 36.40 28.89
C ALA A 27 30.82 35.78 29.85
N ALA A 28 30.55 35.65 31.14
CA ALA A 28 31.56 35.17 32.11
C ALA A 28 31.38 33.71 32.56
N ALA A 29 30.30 33.03 32.14
CA ALA A 29 30.08 31.60 32.38
C ALA A 29 30.21 30.73 31.11
N GLN A 30 30.56 31.35 29.97
CA GLN A 30 30.63 30.68 28.67
C GLN A 30 32.02 30.13 28.31
N GLU A 31 33.10 30.54 28.98
CA GLU A 31 34.45 30.03 28.66
C GLU A 31 34.71 28.60 29.14
N THR A 32 33.94 28.09 30.12
CA THR A 32 33.99 26.66 30.49
C THR A 32 32.92 25.80 29.81
N ALA A 33 31.94 26.42 29.13
CA ALA A 33 30.90 25.71 28.37
C ALA A 33 31.22 25.63 26.87
N ALA A 34 31.99 26.57 26.32
CA ALA A 34 32.41 26.58 24.92
C ALA A 34 33.48 25.51 24.59
N ALA A 35 34.14 24.93 25.60
CA ALA A 35 35.08 23.82 25.43
C ALA A 35 34.43 22.42 25.60
N ALA A 36 33.11 22.34 25.82
CA ALA A 36 32.43 21.08 26.12
C ALA A 36 31.14 20.84 25.30
N GLN A 37 30.93 21.54 24.18
CA GLN A 37 30.11 21.00 23.09
C GLN A 37 31.00 20.16 22.17
N ALA A 38 31.54 19.08 22.75
CA ALA A 38 32.04 17.97 21.94
C ALA A 38 30.87 17.53 21.04
N GLN A 39 31.04 17.65 19.72
CA GLN A 39 30.16 16.99 18.76
C GLN A 39 29.92 15.58 19.27
N ALA A 40 28.65 15.23 19.50
CA ALA A 40 28.30 13.88 19.93
C ALA A 40 29.07 12.89 19.04
N PRO A 41 29.77 11.90 19.61
CA PRO A 41 30.62 11.03 18.82
C PRO A 41 29.77 10.40 17.72
N LEU A 42 30.24 10.51 16.48
CA LEU A 42 29.56 9.94 15.31
C LEU A 42 29.20 8.47 15.59
N SER A 43 27.99 8.08 15.20
CA SER A 43 27.57 6.68 15.31
C SER A 43 28.58 5.75 14.61
N PRO A 44 28.72 4.49 15.03
CA PRO A 44 29.63 3.55 14.37
C PRO A 44 29.43 3.49 12.85
N PHE A 45 28.19 3.47 12.37
CA PHE A 45 27.83 3.57 10.96
C PHE A 45 28.41 4.84 10.30
N MET A 46 28.15 6.02 10.88
CA MET A 46 28.60 7.30 10.31
C MET A 46 30.12 7.38 10.22
N ARG A 47 30.85 6.90 11.23
CA ARG A 47 32.32 6.85 11.20
C ARG A 47 32.84 6.01 10.05
N HIS A 48 32.29 4.82 9.85
CA HIS A 48 32.71 3.94 8.76
C HIS A 48 32.33 4.50 7.37
N MET A 49 31.16 5.13 7.25
CA MET A 49 30.75 5.81 6.01
C MET A 49 31.66 6.98 5.65
N GLU A 50 32.05 7.80 6.63
CA GLU A 50 32.99 8.90 6.42
C GLU A 50 34.40 8.40 6.07
N ALA A 51 34.88 7.36 6.75
CA ALA A 51 36.16 6.72 6.42
C ALA A 51 36.16 6.19 4.98
N ALA A 52 35.11 5.47 4.57
CA ALA A 52 34.97 4.96 3.20
C ALA A 52 34.98 6.11 2.18
N ARG A 53 34.24 7.20 2.44
CA ARG A 53 34.22 8.39 1.58
C ARG A 53 35.58 9.10 1.51
N GLY A 54 36.33 9.15 2.61
CA GLY A 54 37.70 9.65 2.64
C GLY A 54 38.63 8.81 1.76
N GLN A 55 38.63 7.50 1.97
CA GLN A 55 39.43 6.54 1.21
C GLN A 55 39.07 6.53 -0.28
N ILE A 56 37.81 6.81 -0.65
CA ILE A 56 37.40 7.03 -2.04
C ILE A 56 38.08 8.27 -2.65
N ARG A 57 38.18 9.37 -1.89
CA ARG A 57 38.88 10.59 -2.36
C ARG A 57 40.36 10.32 -2.55
N ASP A 58 40.94 9.48 -1.69
CA ASP A 58 42.35 9.11 -1.74
C ASP A 58 42.63 7.95 -2.72
N ALA A 59 41.62 7.51 -3.50
CA ALA A 59 41.68 6.38 -4.41
C ALA A 59 42.13 5.04 -3.78
N SER A 60 41.99 4.90 -2.46
CA SER A 60 42.27 3.68 -1.70
C SER A 60 41.06 2.73 -1.73
N TRP A 61 40.84 2.09 -2.87
CA TRP A 61 39.60 1.33 -3.14
C TRP A 61 39.39 0.12 -2.22
N SER A 62 40.46 -0.62 -1.89
CA SER A 62 40.35 -1.77 -0.98
C SER A 62 39.97 -1.32 0.43
N ALA A 63 40.64 -0.29 0.97
CA ALA A 63 40.34 0.24 2.30
C ALA A 63 38.92 0.83 2.35
N ALA A 64 38.50 1.54 1.29
CA ALA A 64 37.12 2.02 1.15
C ALA A 64 36.10 0.89 1.18
N THR A 65 36.42 -0.26 0.57
CA THR A 65 35.57 -1.45 0.55
C THR A 65 35.42 -2.05 1.94
N ASP A 66 36.53 -2.15 2.69
CA ASP A 66 36.51 -2.69 4.06
C ASP A 66 35.75 -1.77 5.01
N SER A 67 35.93 -0.45 4.88
CA SER A 67 35.13 0.54 5.62
C SER A 67 33.65 0.49 5.26
N ALA A 68 33.28 0.32 3.99
CA ALA A 68 31.89 0.18 3.57
C ALA A 68 31.25 -1.11 4.11
N ARG A 69 32.02 -2.21 4.18
CA ARG A 69 31.56 -3.46 4.81
C ARG A 69 31.33 -3.27 6.31
N ALA A 70 32.24 -2.59 7.01
CA ALA A 70 32.06 -2.26 8.44
C ALA A 70 30.85 -1.35 8.69
N ALA A 71 30.58 -0.40 7.79
CA ALA A 71 29.37 0.43 7.85
C ALA A 71 28.09 -0.41 7.71
N LEU A 72 28.06 -1.36 6.78
CA LEU A 72 26.92 -2.24 6.57
C LEU A 72 26.63 -3.12 7.79
N GLU A 73 27.67 -3.70 8.39
CA GLU A 73 27.52 -4.48 9.62
C GLU A 73 27.02 -3.63 10.79
N ALA A 74 27.55 -2.41 10.96
CA ALA A 74 27.06 -1.48 11.98
C ALA A 74 25.57 -1.11 11.76
N ALA A 75 25.16 -0.88 10.52
CA ALA A 75 23.77 -0.57 10.18
C ALA A 75 22.82 -1.75 10.45
N ARG A 76 23.26 -2.98 10.15
CA ARG A 76 22.52 -4.22 10.43
C ARG A 76 22.24 -4.41 11.91
N LEU A 77 23.24 -4.16 12.76
CA LEU A 77 23.08 -4.24 14.23
C LEU A 77 22.02 -3.26 14.75
N ASN A 78 21.92 -2.07 14.15
CA ASN A 78 20.92 -1.07 14.50
C ASN A 78 19.54 -1.30 13.84
N ARG A 79 19.44 -2.27 12.91
CA ARG A 79 18.24 -2.56 12.10
C ARG A 79 17.65 -1.32 11.40
N ASN A 80 18.48 -0.32 11.09
CA ASN A 80 18.03 0.88 10.41
C ASN A 80 18.05 0.67 8.90
N ARG A 81 16.87 0.52 8.29
CA ARG A 81 16.71 0.25 6.85
C ARG A 81 17.40 1.27 5.95
N TYR A 82 17.45 2.54 6.34
CA TYR A 82 18.06 3.61 5.55
C TYR A 82 19.59 3.53 5.60
N GLU A 83 20.16 3.26 6.78
CA GLU A 83 21.61 3.07 6.94
C GLU A 83 22.08 1.80 6.21
N ILE A 84 21.30 0.71 6.29
CA ILE A 84 21.57 -0.54 5.56
C ILE A 84 21.61 -0.27 4.06
N PHE A 85 20.59 0.42 3.54
CA PHE A 85 20.51 0.76 2.12
C PHE A 85 21.73 1.57 1.65
N ASP A 86 22.07 2.65 2.38
CA ASP A 86 23.17 3.54 2.01
C ASP A 86 24.54 2.84 2.02
N ALA A 87 24.82 2.03 3.05
CA ALA A 87 26.07 1.26 3.13
C ALA A 87 26.13 0.18 2.06
N ALA A 88 25.03 -0.54 1.81
CA ALA A 88 24.97 -1.57 0.79
C ALA A 88 25.23 -0.98 -0.61
N VAL A 89 24.55 0.11 -0.98
CA VAL A 89 24.76 0.77 -2.28
C VAL A 89 26.20 1.23 -2.45
N LEU A 90 26.82 1.80 -1.41
CA LEU A 90 28.22 2.21 -1.45
C LEU A 90 29.16 1.01 -1.69
N LEU A 91 28.98 -0.06 -0.94
CA LEU A 91 29.77 -1.28 -1.07
C LEU A 91 29.63 -1.92 -2.45
N LEU A 92 28.41 -2.00 -2.98
CA LEU A 92 28.14 -2.52 -4.32
C LEU A 92 28.87 -1.73 -5.41
N ASN A 93 28.78 -0.40 -5.36
CA ASN A 93 29.45 0.47 -6.32
C ASN A 93 30.98 0.30 -6.27
N LEU A 94 31.56 0.17 -5.07
CA LEU A 94 32.99 -0.06 -4.88
C LEU A 94 33.45 -1.41 -5.44
N LEU A 95 32.69 -2.49 -5.18
CA LEU A 95 32.98 -3.82 -5.71
C LEU A 95 32.88 -3.86 -7.23
N GLN A 96 31.83 -3.25 -7.80
CA GLN A 96 31.67 -3.14 -9.25
C GLN A 96 32.82 -2.35 -9.90
N LYS A 97 33.27 -1.26 -9.28
CA LYS A 97 34.41 -0.47 -9.77
C LYS A 97 35.72 -1.27 -9.80
N GLN A 98 35.88 -2.24 -8.90
CA GLN A 98 37.04 -3.13 -8.84
C GLN A 98 36.88 -4.39 -9.72
N GLY A 99 35.81 -4.51 -10.51
CA GLY A 99 35.54 -5.71 -11.32
C GLY A 99 35.09 -6.92 -10.51
N ARG A 100 34.84 -6.77 -9.21
CA ARG A 100 34.40 -7.83 -8.29
C ARG A 100 32.89 -8.06 -8.39
N HIS A 101 32.43 -8.43 -9.57
CA HIS A 101 31.00 -8.50 -9.90
C HIS A 101 30.25 -9.62 -9.15
N ALA A 102 30.86 -10.80 -8.99
CA ALA A 102 30.27 -11.90 -8.20
C ALA A 102 30.11 -11.51 -6.72
N ASP A 103 31.10 -10.81 -6.14
CA ASP A 103 31.00 -10.31 -4.76
C ASP A 103 29.89 -9.26 -4.62
N ALA A 104 29.76 -8.36 -5.60
CA ALA A 104 28.68 -7.38 -5.61
C ALA A 104 27.31 -8.08 -5.68
N ARG A 105 27.15 -9.13 -6.50
CA ARG A 105 25.92 -9.93 -6.53
C ARG A 105 25.61 -10.51 -5.16
N ASN A 106 26.57 -11.18 -4.53
CA ASN A 106 26.38 -11.82 -3.22
C ASN A 106 25.97 -10.82 -2.14
N VAL A 107 26.56 -9.62 -2.12
CA VAL A 107 26.19 -8.54 -1.19
C VAL A 107 24.75 -8.08 -1.43
N ALA A 108 24.37 -7.84 -2.69
CA ALA A 108 23.03 -7.38 -3.05
C ALA A 108 21.98 -8.44 -2.70
N GLU A 109 22.24 -9.70 -3.01
CA GLU A 109 21.35 -10.82 -2.70
C GLU A 109 21.15 -11.00 -1.19
N ALA A 110 22.22 -10.88 -0.39
CA ALA A 110 22.09 -10.89 1.07
C ALA A 110 21.21 -9.74 1.60
N GLN A 111 21.22 -8.57 0.95
CA GLN A 111 20.34 -7.47 1.33
C GLN A 111 18.87 -7.74 1.01
N VAL A 112 18.56 -8.54 -0.01
CA VAL A 112 17.18 -8.94 -0.30
C VAL A 112 16.57 -9.67 0.90
N GLU A 113 17.34 -10.54 1.57
CA GLU A 113 16.90 -11.21 2.79
C GLU A 113 16.74 -10.26 3.98
N ASP A 114 17.66 -9.30 4.13
CA ASP A 114 17.60 -8.33 5.22
C ASP A 114 16.38 -7.41 5.09
N PHE A 115 16.09 -6.89 3.89
CA PHE A 115 14.89 -6.10 3.64
C PHE A 115 13.60 -6.93 3.74
N GLY A 116 13.64 -8.22 3.37
CA GLY A 116 12.52 -9.13 3.58
C GLY A 116 12.15 -9.30 5.05
N ARG A 117 13.14 -9.41 5.95
CA ARG A 117 12.90 -9.45 7.40
C ARG A 117 12.36 -8.14 7.97
N LEU A 118 12.54 -7.03 7.26
CA LEU A 118 12.03 -5.70 7.62
C LEU A 118 10.66 -5.40 6.97
N GLY A 119 10.15 -6.29 6.10
CA GLY A 119 8.91 -6.06 5.36
C GLY A 119 9.01 -4.92 4.33
N ASP A 120 10.20 -4.67 3.78
CA ASP A 120 10.46 -3.58 2.84
C ASP A 120 10.59 -4.11 1.41
N ASP A 121 9.43 -4.32 0.77
CA ASP A 121 9.34 -4.85 -0.60
C ASP A 121 10.06 -3.94 -1.63
N ASP A 122 10.05 -2.62 -1.42
CA ASP A 122 10.72 -1.66 -2.29
C ASP A 122 12.25 -1.82 -2.18
N GLY A 123 12.77 -1.96 -0.96
CA GLY A 123 14.18 -2.29 -0.69
C GLY A 123 14.59 -3.62 -1.31
N MET A 124 13.76 -4.66 -1.18
CA MET A 124 13.98 -5.97 -1.81
C MET A 124 14.07 -5.85 -3.34
N ALA A 125 13.13 -5.17 -3.99
CA ALA A 125 13.09 -5.02 -5.44
C ALA A 125 14.33 -4.28 -5.97
N ILE A 126 14.78 -3.22 -5.28
CA ILE A 126 15.98 -2.47 -5.66
C ILE A 126 17.23 -3.36 -5.53
N MET A 127 17.37 -4.11 -4.43
CA MET A 127 18.55 -4.96 -4.22
C MET A 127 18.56 -6.15 -5.20
N LEU A 128 17.40 -6.70 -5.53
CA LEU A 128 17.28 -7.75 -6.53
C LEU A 128 17.69 -7.27 -7.92
N SER A 129 17.27 -6.07 -8.31
CA SER A 129 17.72 -5.39 -9.53
C SER A 129 19.24 -5.27 -9.61
N ARG A 130 19.88 -4.87 -8.50
CA ARG A 130 21.35 -4.77 -8.40
C ARG A 130 22.04 -6.13 -8.46
N ALA A 131 21.47 -7.15 -7.83
CA ALA A 131 22.00 -8.51 -7.88
C ALA A 131 21.98 -9.06 -9.30
N ILE A 132 20.88 -8.87 -10.05
CA ILE A 132 20.76 -9.29 -11.45
C ILE A 132 21.81 -8.56 -12.31
N GLU A 133 21.93 -7.23 -12.18
CA GLU A 133 22.91 -6.44 -12.94
C GLU A 133 24.35 -6.90 -12.65
N ALA A 134 24.68 -7.18 -11.39
CA ALA A 134 25.99 -7.69 -11.01
C ALA A 134 26.25 -9.11 -11.53
N GLY A 135 25.25 -10.00 -11.49
CA GLY A 135 25.34 -11.37 -12.02
C GLY A 135 25.56 -11.40 -13.53
N VAL A 136 24.89 -10.51 -14.28
CA VAL A 136 25.14 -10.34 -15.73
C VAL A 136 26.59 -9.90 -15.97
N ALA A 137 27.09 -8.93 -15.19
CA ALA A 137 28.47 -8.47 -15.31
C ALA A 137 29.50 -9.52 -14.90
N ALA A 138 29.14 -10.48 -14.05
CA ALA A 138 29.97 -11.61 -13.65
C ALA A 138 29.91 -12.79 -14.64
N GLY A 139 28.98 -12.79 -15.60
CA GLY A 139 28.75 -13.91 -16.51
C GLY A 139 28.02 -15.11 -15.87
N GLU A 140 27.33 -14.90 -14.75
CA GLU A 140 26.68 -15.95 -13.95
C GLU A 140 25.23 -16.20 -14.41
N ALA A 141 25.05 -16.80 -15.58
CA ALA A 141 23.73 -16.95 -16.22
C ALA A 141 22.69 -17.70 -15.38
N SER A 142 23.12 -18.74 -14.64
CA SER A 142 22.24 -19.51 -13.75
C SER A 142 21.73 -18.69 -12.57
N ASP A 143 22.59 -17.86 -11.98
CA ASP A 143 22.18 -16.95 -10.91
C ASP A 143 21.25 -15.86 -11.42
N VAL A 144 21.51 -15.30 -12.60
CA VAL A 144 20.62 -14.33 -13.23
C VAL A 144 19.22 -14.91 -13.42
N THR A 145 19.11 -16.14 -13.93
CA THR A 145 17.81 -16.80 -14.13
C THR A 145 17.08 -17.01 -12.79
N ARG A 146 17.79 -17.46 -11.76
CA ARG A 146 17.23 -17.66 -10.42
C ARG A 146 16.76 -16.34 -9.79
N LEU A 147 17.54 -15.27 -9.91
CA LEU A 147 17.20 -13.94 -9.40
C LEU A 147 16.02 -13.32 -10.18
N GLN A 148 15.92 -13.56 -11.48
CA GLN A 148 14.76 -13.13 -12.29
C GLN A 148 13.48 -13.91 -11.94
N ALA A 149 13.58 -15.21 -11.64
CA ALA A 149 12.45 -15.97 -11.12
C ALA A 149 11.96 -15.37 -9.79
N ARG A 150 12.88 -15.03 -8.89
CA ARG A 150 12.57 -14.33 -7.63
C ARG A 150 11.96 -12.95 -7.85
N LEU A 151 12.37 -12.22 -8.90
CA LEU A 151 11.81 -10.92 -9.26
C LEU A 151 10.33 -11.04 -9.66
N ILE A 152 10.01 -12.06 -10.45
CA ILE A 152 8.63 -12.35 -10.87
C ILE A 152 7.79 -12.78 -9.68
N GLU A 153 8.32 -13.63 -8.79
CA GLU A 153 7.65 -14.05 -7.57
C GLU A 153 7.34 -12.86 -6.64
N LEU A 154 8.33 -11.97 -6.42
CA LEU A 154 8.15 -10.76 -5.62
C LEU A 154 7.09 -9.83 -6.22
N ALA A 155 7.07 -9.69 -7.54
CA ALA A 155 6.11 -8.84 -8.24
C ALA A 155 4.66 -9.39 -8.20
N LYS A 156 4.48 -10.68 -7.88
CA LYS A 156 3.18 -11.36 -7.74
C LYS A 156 2.20 -11.02 -8.89
N PRO A 157 2.55 -11.25 -10.16
CA PRO A 157 1.66 -10.93 -11.27
C PRO A 157 0.41 -11.80 -11.25
N TYR A 158 -0.74 -11.21 -11.60
CA TYR A 158 -2.00 -11.95 -11.64
C TYR A 158 -1.95 -13.06 -12.71
N PRO A 159 -2.08 -14.35 -12.35
CA PRO A 159 -1.80 -15.46 -13.27
C PRO A 159 -2.70 -15.51 -14.52
N ALA A 160 -3.90 -14.93 -14.46
CA ALA A 160 -4.79 -14.84 -15.62
C ALA A 160 -4.31 -13.85 -16.69
N LEU A 161 -3.45 -12.89 -16.30
CA LEU A 161 -2.89 -11.87 -17.20
C LEU A 161 -1.49 -12.23 -17.66
N TRP A 162 -0.70 -12.83 -16.76
CA TRP A 162 0.72 -13.07 -16.96
C TRP A 162 1.07 -14.55 -16.87
N ASP A 163 1.84 -15.00 -17.85
CA ASP A 163 2.43 -16.33 -17.88
C ASP A 163 3.95 -16.21 -18.01
N ALA A 164 4.69 -16.86 -17.11
CA ALA A 164 6.13 -17.01 -17.19
C ALA A 164 6.46 -18.22 -18.09
N GLY A 165 6.31 -18.05 -19.40
CA GLY A 165 6.52 -19.11 -20.39
C GLY A 165 7.93 -19.69 -20.32
N SER A 166 8.03 -21.03 -20.27
CA SER A 166 9.26 -21.86 -20.29
C SER A 166 10.49 -21.30 -19.53
N GLY A 167 10.28 -20.49 -18.48
CA GLY A 167 11.33 -19.90 -17.64
C GLY A 167 12.18 -18.78 -18.26
N GLN A 168 11.92 -18.33 -19.49
CA GLN A 168 12.75 -17.29 -20.16
C GLN A 168 11.96 -16.17 -20.83
N ARG A 169 10.63 -16.23 -20.82
CA ARG A 169 9.79 -15.16 -21.38
C ARG A 169 8.63 -14.83 -20.46
N LEU A 170 8.30 -13.55 -20.38
CA LEU A 170 7.04 -13.08 -19.82
C LEU A 170 6.03 -12.90 -20.95
N ARG A 171 4.82 -13.39 -20.75
CA ARG A 171 3.70 -13.21 -21.68
C ARG A 171 2.60 -12.43 -20.99
N TYR A 172 2.24 -11.29 -21.57
CA TYR A 172 1.10 -10.50 -21.15
C TYR A 172 -0.07 -10.81 -22.08
N ALA A 173 -0.88 -11.79 -21.70
CA ALA A 173 -1.89 -12.40 -22.55
C ALA A 173 -2.92 -11.42 -23.15
N PRO A 174 -3.48 -10.45 -22.40
CA PRO A 174 -4.50 -9.54 -22.95
C PRO A 174 -3.94 -8.58 -23.99
N ALA A 175 -2.67 -8.17 -23.84
CA ALA A 175 -1.99 -7.30 -24.79
C ALA A 175 -1.40 -8.06 -25.99
N GLY A 176 -1.34 -9.40 -25.93
CA GLY A 176 -0.65 -10.21 -26.93
C GLY A 176 0.86 -9.92 -26.99
N LEU A 177 1.46 -9.52 -25.86
CA LEU A 177 2.86 -9.13 -25.76
C LEU A 177 3.70 -10.26 -25.16
N SER A 178 4.83 -10.60 -25.78
CA SER A 178 5.83 -11.51 -25.21
C SER A 178 7.21 -10.87 -25.17
N LEU A 179 7.84 -10.98 -24.00
CA LEU A 179 9.06 -10.26 -23.63
C LEU A 179 10.12 -11.27 -23.16
N PRO A 180 11.39 -11.18 -23.61
CA PRO A 180 12.46 -12.01 -23.07
C PRO A 180 12.86 -11.55 -21.67
N LEU A 181 13.21 -12.48 -20.77
CA LEU A 181 13.83 -12.11 -19.49
C LEU A 181 15.28 -11.67 -19.65
N ALA A 182 16.00 -12.31 -20.57
CA ALA A 182 17.35 -11.94 -20.97
C ALA A 182 17.52 -12.13 -22.48
N GLN A 183 18.30 -11.26 -23.12
CA GLN A 183 18.56 -11.32 -24.56
C GLN A 183 19.92 -10.68 -24.89
N ASP A 184 20.86 -11.47 -25.39
CA ASP A 184 22.16 -10.99 -25.91
C ASP A 184 22.96 -10.06 -24.98
N GLY A 185 22.80 -10.16 -23.65
CA GLY A 185 23.43 -9.27 -22.66
C GLY A 185 22.51 -8.20 -22.07
N TRP A 186 21.27 -8.11 -22.55
CA TRP A 186 20.17 -7.47 -21.83
C TRP A 186 19.63 -8.38 -20.74
N ALA A 187 19.25 -7.80 -19.60
CA ALA A 187 18.51 -8.49 -18.56
C ALA A 187 17.38 -7.61 -18.04
N LEU A 188 16.22 -8.24 -17.78
CA LEU A 188 15.13 -7.66 -17.03
C LEU A 188 15.57 -7.46 -15.58
N LEU A 189 15.47 -6.21 -15.11
CA LEU A 189 15.90 -5.78 -13.79
C LEU A 189 14.75 -5.37 -12.87
N ARG A 190 13.59 -5.02 -13.44
CA ARG A 190 12.39 -4.63 -12.69
C ARG A 190 11.16 -5.11 -13.44
N PHE A 191 10.16 -5.59 -12.69
CA PHE A 191 8.86 -5.95 -13.23
C PHE A 191 7.76 -5.50 -12.27
N GLU A 192 6.85 -4.69 -12.77
CA GLU A 192 5.64 -4.26 -12.08
C GLU A 192 4.43 -4.62 -12.94
N PRO A 193 3.62 -5.62 -12.58
CA PRO A 193 2.41 -5.93 -13.31
C PRO A 193 1.35 -4.83 -13.14
N ALA A 194 0.47 -4.68 -14.12
CA ALA A 194 -0.72 -3.84 -13.97
C ALA A 194 -1.75 -4.55 -13.07
N ASP A 195 -2.21 -3.85 -12.04
CA ASP A 195 -3.25 -4.27 -11.08
C ASP A 195 -4.65 -3.76 -11.46
N ALA A 196 -4.74 -2.73 -12.31
CA ALA A 196 -5.96 -2.15 -12.82
C ALA A 196 -5.86 -1.80 -14.32
N ARG A 197 -7.00 -1.64 -15.01
CA ARG A 197 -7.06 -1.36 -16.46
C ARG A 197 -6.40 -0.06 -16.87
N ASN A 198 -6.60 0.99 -16.07
CA ASN A 198 -5.91 2.28 -16.25
C ASN A 198 -4.46 2.25 -15.73
N GLY A 199 -4.07 1.16 -15.07
CA GLY A 199 -2.70 0.88 -14.67
C GLY A 199 -1.79 0.62 -15.87
N THR A 200 -0.49 0.66 -15.63
CA THR A 200 0.53 0.37 -16.64
C THR A 200 1.48 -0.65 -16.06
N ALA A 201 1.67 -1.77 -16.76
CA ALA A 201 2.71 -2.71 -16.42
C ALA A 201 4.06 -2.12 -16.84
N ARG A 202 5.05 -2.17 -15.94
CA ARG A 202 6.38 -1.60 -16.17
C ARG A 202 7.45 -2.67 -16.16
N LEU A 203 8.37 -2.57 -17.11
CA LEU A 203 9.53 -3.45 -17.21
C LEU A 203 10.78 -2.61 -17.48
N ASP A 204 11.82 -2.79 -16.68
CA ASP A 204 13.11 -2.13 -16.90
C ASP A 204 14.17 -3.16 -17.31
N TYR A 205 14.88 -2.87 -18.39
CA TYR A 205 16.01 -3.64 -18.88
C TYR A 205 17.28 -2.80 -18.79
N ALA A 206 18.42 -3.45 -18.60
CA ALA A 206 19.71 -2.80 -18.79
C ALA A 206 20.69 -3.69 -19.54
N ARG A 207 21.64 -3.02 -20.20
CA ARG A 207 22.78 -3.62 -20.88
C ARG A 207 24.00 -2.73 -20.70
N ARG A 208 25.16 -3.32 -20.42
CA ARG A 208 26.44 -2.59 -20.42
C ARG A 208 26.90 -2.33 -21.86
N LEU A 209 27.48 -1.15 -22.09
CA LEU A 209 28.13 -0.76 -23.33
C LEU A 209 29.63 -0.60 -23.05
N ASP A 210 30.37 -1.70 -23.00
CA ASP A 210 31.82 -1.73 -22.71
C ASP A 210 32.25 -0.69 -21.64
N GLU A 211 33.32 0.06 -21.87
CA GLU A 211 33.77 1.15 -20.99
C GLU A 211 32.93 2.44 -21.14
N ARG A 212 31.99 2.50 -22.09
CA ARG A 212 31.23 3.71 -22.44
C ARG A 212 29.97 3.91 -21.60
N GLY A 213 29.65 2.98 -20.70
CA GLY A 213 28.54 3.09 -19.75
C GLY A 213 27.51 1.98 -19.92
N ARG A 214 26.23 2.32 -19.85
CA ARG A 214 25.11 1.37 -20.01
C ARG A 214 23.94 2.00 -20.76
N VAL A 215 23.12 1.15 -21.37
CA VAL A 215 21.78 1.51 -21.84
C VAL A 215 20.77 0.99 -20.84
N VAL A 216 19.79 1.82 -20.50
CA VAL A 216 18.59 1.41 -19.77
C VAL A 216 17.40 1.56 -20.70
N LEU A 217 16.51 0.57 -20.71
CA LEU A 217 15.27 0.59 -21.48
C LEU A 217 14.09 0.33 -20.55
N GLN A 218 13.18 1.29 -20.45
CA GLN A 218 11.95 1.20 -19.68
C GLN A 218 10.78 1.01 -20.62
N LEU A 219 9.96 -0.01 -20.36
CA LEU A 219 8.73 -0.30 -21.08
C LEU A 219 7.54 -0.08 -20.16
N GLY A 220 6.54 0.63 -20.65
CA GLY A 220 5.24 0.77 -20.01
C GLY A 220 4.14 0.32 -20.97
N ILE A 221 3.41 -0.75 -20.64
CA ILE A 221 2.25 -1.19 -21.41
C ILE A 221 0.96 -1.05 -20.60
N GLY A 222 -0.03 -0.36 -21.16
CA GLY A 222 -1.31 -0.11 -20.52
C GLY A 222 -2.47 -0.11 -21.51
N TYR A 223 -3.67 -0.33 -21.00
CA TYR A 223 -4.90 -0.25 -21.80
C TYR A 223 -5.45 1.17 -21.74
N LEU A 224 -5.82 1.74 -22.88
CA LEU A 224 -6.30 3.11 -22.99
C LEU A 224 -7.61 3.14 -23.76
N GLU A 225 -8.72 3.16 -23.03
CA GLU A 225 -10.08 3.14 -23.59
C GLU A 225 -10.33 4.32 -24.53
N ALA A 226 -9.68 5.47 -24.31
CA ALA A 226 -9.76 6.66 -25.15
C ALA A 226 -9.24 6.47 -26.58
N LEU A 227 -8.50 5.39 -26.88
CA LEU A 227 -8.08 5.05 -28.26
C LEU A 227 -9.23 4.48 -29.09
N ARG A 228 -10.31 4.03 -28.44
CA ARG A 228 -11.47 3.44 -29.12
C ARG A 228 -12.13 4.48 -30.00
N GLY A 229 -12.43 4.09 -31.25
CA GLY A 229 -13.15 4.94 -32.19
C GLY A 229 -12.32 6.06 -32.82
N LEU A 230 -11.08 6.28 -32.36
CA LEU A 230 -10.17 7.24 -32.97
C LEU A 230 -9.56 6.69 -34.27
N ASP A 231 -9.50 7.52 -35.30
CA ASP A 231 -8.77 7.22 -36.54
C ASP A 231 -7.24 7.35 -36.36
N GLY A 232 -6.47 7.04 -37.42
CA GLY A 232 -5.01 7.07 -37.36
C GLY A 232 -4.42 8.46 -37.04
N ALA A 233 -5.01 9.54 -37.54
CA ALA A 233 -4.52 10.90 -37.31
C ALA A 233 -4.82 11.37 -35.88
N GLN A 234 -6.04 11.09 -35.40
CA GLN A 234 -6.47 11.35 -34.03
C GLN A 234 -5.62 10.57 -33.01
N ARG A 235 -5.36 9.28 -33.29
CA ARG A 235 -4.44 8.47 -32.49
C ARG A 235 -3.05 9.09 -32.45
N GLN A 236 -2.50 9.48 -33.60
CA GLN A 236 -1.18 10.10 -33.67
C GLN A 236 -1.10 11.41 -32.86
N ALA A 237 -2.14 12.25 -32.92
CA ALA A 237 -2.21 13.48 -32.15
C ALA A 237 -2.26 13.20 -30.63
N LEU A 238 -3.08 12.23 -30.22
CA LEU A 238 -3.18 11.81 -28.82
C LEU A 238 -1.85 11.25 -28.29
N LEU A 239 -1.15 10.42 -29.07
CA LEU A 239 0.15 9.85 -28.68
C LEU A 239 1.25 10.92 -28.55
N LYS A 240 1.25 11.94 -29.42
CA LYS A 240 2.15 13.09 -29.28
C LYS A 240 1.94 13.85 -27.97
N GLY A 241 0.68 14.02 -27.56
CA GLY A 241 0.34 14.66 -26.28
C GLY A 241 0.75 13.85 -25.04
N MET A 242 1.19 12.60 -25.19
CA MET A 242 1.66 11.73 -24.11
C MET A 242 3.19 11.64 -24.01
N GLN A 243 3.92 12.33 -24.88
CA GLN A 243 5.38 12.35 -24.87
C GLN A 243 5.91 13.17 -23.68
N GLY A 244 7.09 12.83 -23.20
CA GLY A 244 7.76 13.54 -22.12
C GLY A 244 8.15 14.95 -22.55
N GLU A 245 7.86 15.92 -21.69
CA GLU A 245 8.35 17.29 -21.83
C GLU A 245 9.71 17.44 -21.13
N PRO A 246 10.59 18.35 -21.61
CA PRO A 246 11.86 18.62 -20.94
C PRO A 246 11.66 19.04 -19.48
N TYR A 247 12.43 18.46 -18.56
CA TYR A 247 12.42 18.83 -17.15
C TYR A 247 13.82 19.15 -16.62
N GLY A 248 13.94 20.19 -15.79
CA GLY A 248 15.22 20.61 -15.20
C GLY A 248 16.21 21.06 -16.28
N GLU A 249 17.39 20.42 -16.32
CA GLU A 249 18.47 20.70 -17.28
C GLU A 249 18.29 20.01 -18.64
N GLN A 250 17.17 19.29 -18.85
CA GLN A 250 16.89 18.64 -20.13
C GLN A 250 16.51 19.65 -21.21
N THR A 251 16.91 19.36 -22.44
CA THR A 251 16.51 20.12 -23.64
C THR A 251 15.94 19.18 -24.69
N ALA A 252 14.97 19.66 -25.47
CA ALA A 252 14.44 18.89 -26.59
C ALA A 252 15.54 18.64 -27.65
N ALA A 253 15.61 17.41 -28.16
CA ALA A 253 16.57 17.00 -29.18
C ALA A 253 15.83 16.56 -30.47
N PRO A 254 15.16 17.47 -31.20
CA PRO A 254 14.29 17.12 -32.32
C PRO A 254 15.02 16.42 -33.47
N ALA A 255 16.28 16.79 -33.74
CA ALA A 255 17.10 16.10 -34.75
C ALA A 255 17.38 14.64 -34.38
N VAL A 256 17.56 14.34 -33.09
CA VAL A 256 17.71 12.96 -32.60
C VAL A 256 16.39 12.22 -32.74
N ALA A 257 15.28 12.83 -32.31
CA ALA A 257 13.94 12.26 -32.41
C ALA A 257 13.56 11.88 -33.86
N ALA A 258 13.90 12.74 -34.83
CA ALA A 258 13.66 12.49 -36.25
C ALA A 258 14.50 11.30 -36.79
N ALA A 259 15.70 11.08 -36.25
CA ALA A 259 16.60 10.00 -36.63
C ALA A 259 16.34 8.68 -35.88
N LEU A 260 15.45 8.66 -34.88
CA LEU A 260 15.11 7.44 -34.17
C LEU A 260 14.46 6.43 -35.13
N PRO A 261 14.89 5.16 -35.13
CA PRO A 261 14.18 4.11 -35.86
C PRO A 261 12.77 3.93 -35.29
N ASP A 262 11.86 3.46 -36.13
CA ASP A 262 10.51 3.06 -35.70
C ASP A 262 10.57 1.79 -34.84
N LEU A 263 9.53 1.57 -34.03
CA LEU A 263 9.39 0.30 -33.31
C LEU A 263 9.17 -0.86 -34.30
N PRO A 264 9.77 -2.04 -34.06
CA PRO A 264 9.79 -3.16 -35.01
C PRO A 264 8.48 -3.97 -35.04
N PHE A 265 7.34 -3.37 -34.67
CA PHE A 265 6.05 -4.05 -34.68
C PHE A 265 5.18 -3.56 -35.84
N LYS A 266 4.51 -4.49 -36.52
CA LYS A 266 3.67 -4.18 -37.68
C LYS A 266 2.41 -3.40 -37.28
N GLY A 267 1.95 -2.51 -38.17
CA GLY A 267 0.64 -1.86 -38.07
C GLY A 267 0.47 -0.87 -36.89
N LEU A 268 1.56 -0.33 -36.35
CA LEU A 268 1.49 0.62 -35.24
C LEU A 268 1.26 2.06 -35.70
N VAL A 269 0.52 2.80 -34.88
CA VAL A 269 0.59 4.27 -34.86
C VAL A 269 1.59 4.65 -33.77
N GLN A 270 2.58 5.51 -34.06
CA GLN A 270 3.64 5.83 -33.09
C GLN A 270 4.13 7.28 -33.19
N ALA A 271 4.47 7.85 -32.05
CA ALA A 271 5.13 9.14 -31.92
C ALA A 271 6.51 8.95 -31.27
N LYS A 272 7.50 9.73 -31.74
CA LYS A 272 8.90 9.67 -31.27
C LYS A 272 9.33 11.01 -30.69
N ALA A 273 10.04 10.99 -29.59
CA ALA A 273 10.62 12.16 -28.94
C ALA A 273 12.03 11.83 -28.45
N ALA A 274 12.83 12.87 -28.23
CA ALA A 274 14.14 12.72 -27.63
C ALA A 274 14.46 13.95 -26.78
N LEU A 275 14.97 13.70 -25.58
CA LEU A 275 15.46 14.71 -24.67
C LEU A 275 16.98 14.51 -24.47
N ARG A 276 17.72 15.61 -24.31
CA ARG A 276 19.14 15.59 -23.96
C ARG A 276 19.31 16.19 -22.57
N SER A 277 20.06 15.51 -21.71
CA SER A 277 20.62 16.08 -20.48
C SER A 277 22.13 16.25 -20.60
N GLY A 278 22.67 17.34 -20.07
CA GLY A 278 24.10 17.66 -20.15
C GLY A 278 24.55 18.29 -21.48
N GLY A 279 25.84 18.55 -21.60
CA GLY A 279 26.45 19.18 -22.78
C GLY A 279 26.37 18.31 -24.03
N LYS A 280 26.14 18.92 -25.19
CA LYS A 280 26.07 18.23 -26.49
C LYS A 280 27.32 17.37 -26.73
N GLY A 281 27.12 16.09 -27.07
CA GLY A 281 28.17 15.12 -27.37
C GLY A 281 28.68 14.33 -26.17
N ASN A 282 28.54 14.88 -24.95
CA ASN A 282 28.96 14.25 -23.69
C ASN A 282 27.78 14.01 -22.71
N GLY A 283 26.57 14.29 -23.17
CA GLY A 283 25.34 14.16 -22.38
C GLY A 283 24.72 12.76 -22.44
N VAL A 284 23.52 12.64 -21.85
CA VAL A 284 22.66 11.47 -21.96
C VAL A 284 21.46 11.82 -22.83
N ILE A 285 21.15 10.92 -23.77
CA ILE A 285 19.93 10.98 -24.57
C ILE A 285 18.89 10.07 -23.93
N ASP A 286 17.71 10.63 -23.72
CA ASP A 286 16.49 9.91 -23.38
C ASP A 286 15.61 9.85 -24.64
N ALA A 287 15.69 8.75 -25.36
CA ALA A 287 14.87 8.47 -26.54
C ALA A 287 13.53 7.86 -26.13
N GLU A 288 12.43 8.33 -26.71
CA GLU A 288 11.08 7.90 -26.34
C GLU A 288 10.25 7.53 -27.57
N TRP A 289 9.55 6.40 -27.45
CA TRP A 289 8.50 5.98 -28.36
C TRP A 289 7.19 5.83 -27.58
N VAL A 290 6.11 6.38 -28.13
CA VAL A 290 4.76 6.13 -27.65
C VAL A 290 3.96 5.57 -28.81
N ALA A 291 3.53 4.32 -28.71
CA ALA A 291 2.84 3.62 -29.77
C ALA A 291 1.50 3.04 -29.31
N ALA A 292 0.59 2.86 -30.27
CA ALA A 292 -0.70 2.23 -30.05
C ALA A 292 -0.94 1.09 -31.03
N ARG A 293 -1.55 0.02 -30.51
CA ARG A 293 -2.16 -1.07 -31.28
C ARG A 293 -3.51 -1.41 -30.66
N GLY A 294 -4.57 -1.43 -31.47
CA GLY A 294 -5.92 -1.55 -30.95
C GLY A 294 -6.18 -0.44 -29.93
N ASP A 295 -6.49 -0.82 -28.68
CA ASP A 295 -6.67 0.09 -27.55
C ASP A 295 -5.55 -0.04 -26.50
N TRP A 296 -4.44 -0.67 -26.88
CA TRP A 296 -3.25 -0.82 -26.05
C TRP A 296 -2.22 0.24 -26.40
N ARG A 297 -1.59 0.80 -25.37
CA ARG A 297 -0.49 1.76 -25.48
C ARG A 297 0.79 1.12 -24.99
N LEU A 298 1.84 1.20 -25.80
CA LEU A 298 3.20 0.89 -25.43
C LEU A 298 4.03 2.18 -25.38
N LYS A 299 4.65 2.45 -24.24
CA LYS A 299 5.63 3.51 -24.04
C LYS A 299 7.00 2.86 -23.86
N VAL A 300 7.98 3.27 -24.64
CA VAL A 300 9.36 2.81 -24.58
C VAL A 300 10.24 4.03 -24.32
N GLN A 301 11.09 3.98 -23.29
CA GLN A 301 12.08 5.00 -23.00
C GLN A 301 13.45 4.35 -22.93
N ALA A 302 14.41 4.82 -23.73
CA ALA A 302 15.78 4.34 -23.72
C ALA A 302 16.72 5.49 -23.33
N SER A 303 17.48 5.29 -22.25
CA SER A 303 18.49 6.24 -21.77
C SER A 303 19.89 5.71 -22.07
N TYR A 304 20.71 6.51 -22.77
CA TYR A 304 22.07 6.12 -23.14
C TYR A 304 23.00 7.33 -23.32
N PRO A 305 24.33 7.14 -23.18
CA PRO A 305 25.31 8.18 -23.47
C PRO A 305 25.27 8.63 -24.94
N GLU A 306 25.27 9.95 -25.19
CA GLU A 306 25.19 10.52 -26.56
C GLU A 306 26.37 10.04 -27.43
N ALA A 307 27.57 9.94 -26.85
CA ALA A 307 28.77 9.42 -27.52
C ALA A 307 28.66 7.96 -27.99
N ALA A 308 27.71 7.19 -27.46
CA ALA A 308 27.46 5.80 -27.81
C ALA A 308 26.15 5.59 -28.58
N GLN A 309 25.50 6.65 -29.07
CA GLN A 309 24.15 6.61 -29.65
C GLN A 309 23.97 5.53 -30.73
N ALA A 310 24.88 5.41 -31.69
CA ALA A 310 24.73 4.45 -32.80
C ALA A 310 24.69 3.00 -32.29
N GLU A 311 25.60 2.63 -31.39
CA GLU A 311 25.62 1.30 -30.80
C GLU A 311 24.44 1.09 -29.85
N ALA A 312 24.10 2.08 -29.03
CA ALA A 312 22.97 2.01 -28.12
C ALA A 312 21.65 1.74 -28.87
N LEU A 313 21.38 2.48 -29.95
CA LEU A 313 20.18 2.30 -30.76
C LEU A 313 20.14 0.95 -31.48
N LYS A 314 21.29 0.43 -31.94
CA LYS A 314 21.39 -0.92 -32.49
C LYS A 314 20.99 -1.97 -31.45
N GLN A 315 21.50 -1.85 -30.23
CA GLN A 315 21.20 -2.79 -29.14
C GLN A 315 19.75 -2.68 -28.65
N VAL A 316 19.18 -1.48 -28.62
CA VAL A 316 17.76 -1.25 -28.32
C VAL A 316 16.88 -1.91 -29.37
N GLN A 317 17.19 -1.74 -30.66
CA GLN A 317 16.43 -2.37 -31.75
C GLN A 317 16.54 -3.90 -31.71
N ALA A 318 17.70 -4.46 -31.36
CA ALA A 318 17.85 -5.90 -31.18
C ALA A 318 16.95 -6.45 -30.05
N LEU A 319 16.91 -5.77 -28.89
CA LEU A 319 16.02 -6.17 -27.79
C LEU A 319 14.54 -6.06 -28.17
N LEU A 320 14.13 -4.93 -28.77
CA LEU A 320 12.75 -4.71 -29.20
C LEU A 320 12.34 -5.70 -30.31
N GLY A 321 13.26 -6.10 -31.19
CA GLY A 321 13.04 -7.11 -32.23
C GLY A 321 12.92 -8.53 -31.68
N ALA A 322 13.43 -8.80 -30.47
CA ALA A 322 13.24 -10.08 -29.77
C ALA A 322 11.89 -10.17 -29.02
N MET A 323 11.13 -9.07 -28.99
CA MET A 323 9.77 -9.01 -28.44
C MET A 323 8.75 -9.29 -29.54
N SER A 324 7.61 -9.86 -29.16
CA SER A 324 6.47 -10.02 -30.05
C SER A 324 5.28 -9.26 -29.49
N TRP A 325 4.59 -8.52 -30.35
CA TRP A 325 3.32 -7.88 -30.06
C TRP A 325 2.49 -8.16 -31.30
N ASP A 326 1.56 -9.11 -31.23
CA ASP A 326 0.91 -9.68 -32.44
C ASP A 326 -0.61 -9.76 -32.35
N GLN A 327 -1.18 -10.27 -31.25
CA GLN A 327 -2.62 -10.53 -31.11
C GLN A 327 -3.18 -9.89 -29.84
N GLU A 328 -3.47 -8.59 -29.87
CA GLU A 328 -4.12 -7.91 -28.77
C GLU A 328 -5.59 -8.33 -28.63
N ARG A 329 -6.07 -8.41 -27.39
CA ARG A 329 -7.49 -8.65 -27.10
C ARG A 329 -8.21 -7.33 -26.90
N ARG A 330 -9.42 -7.27 -27.45
CA ARG A 330 -10.42 -6.25 -27.12
C ARG A 330 -10.99 -6.58 -25.74
N LEU A 331 -10.95 -5.63 -24.81
CA LEU A 331 -11.34 -5.86 -23.41
C LEU A 331 -12.72 -5.29 -23.04
N PHE A 332 -13.47 -4.75 -24.00
CA PHE A 332 -14.86 -4.35 -23.76
C PHE A 332 -15.66 -4.38 -25.06
N ARG A 333 -16.93 -4.77 -24.96
CA ARG A 333 -17.86 -4.88 -26.09
C ARG A 333 -18.37 -3.51 -26.53
N GLU A 334 -19.36 -2.95 -25.84
CA GLU A 334 -20.04 -1.71 -26.27
C GLU A 334 -19.66 -0.53 -25.38
N GLN A 335 -19.87 -0.68 -24.07
CA GLN A 335 -19.54 0.34 -23.08
C GLN A 335 -18.14 0.12 -22.51
N THR A 336 -17.44 1.20 -22.20
CA THR A 336 -16.14 1.15 -21.52
C THR A 336 -16.28 0.61 -20.11
N MET A 337 -15.24 -0.02 -19.57
CA MET A 337 -15.27 -0.51 -18.19
C MET A 337 -15.35 0.66 -17.20
N ALA A 338 -14.77 1.83 -17.53
CA ALA A 338 -14.96 3.03 -16.73
C ALA A 338 -16.44 3.43 -16.62
N ALA A 339 -17.19 3.47 -17.73
CA ALA A 339 -18.60 3.82 -17.73
C ALA A 339 -19.46 2.78 -16.98
N GLN A 340 -19.17 1.49 -17.17
CA GLN A 340 -19.84 0.41 -16.46
C GLN A 340 -19.60 0.50 -14.94
N ALA A 341 -18.36 0.80 -14.51
CA ALA A 341 -18.01 0.97 -13.11
C ALA A 341 -18.71 2.17 -12.46
N GLU A 342 -18.81 3.31 -13.17
CA GLU A 342 -19.56 4.48 -12.70
C GLU A 342 -21.04 4.16 -12.49
N ALA A 343 -21.68 3.47 -13.45
CA ALA A 343 -23.07 3.05 -13.33
C ALA A 343 -23.29 2.13 -12.12
N ILE A 344 -22.38 1.17 -11.89
CA ILE A 344 -22.44 0.29 -10.73
C ILE A 344 -22.31 1.10 -9.43
N ASN A 345 -21.34 2.02 -9.36
CA ASN A 345 -21.11 2.86 -8.18
C ASN A 345 -22.30 3.76 -7.85
N ALA A 346 -22.98 4.30 -8.86
CA ALA A 346 -24.20 5.08 -8.65
C ALA A 346 -25.28 4.27 -7.91
N GLU A 347 -25.46 3.00 -8.25
CA GLU A 347 -26.46 2.15 -7.62
C GLU A 347 -26.10 1.77 -6.17
N TRP A 348 -24.90 1.22 -5.92
CA TRP A 348 -24.58 0.73 -4.58
C TRP A 348 -24.12 1.84 -3.61
N ALA A 349 -23.33 2.81 -4.08
CA ALA A 349 -22.73 3.81 -3.21
C ALA A 349 -23.65 5.00 -2.95
N MET A 350 -24.45 5.41 -3.95
CA MET A 350 -25.35 6.56 -3.82
C MET A 350 -26.78 6.14 -3.50
N ALA A 351 -27.36 5.19 -4.25
CA ALA A 351 -28.74 4.74 -4.03
C ALA A 351 -28.85 3.69 -2.91
N GLY A 352 -27.75 3.00 -2.57
CA GLY A 352 -27.77 1.89 -1.62
C GLY A 352 -28.46 0.64 -2.16
N ASP A 353 -28.69 0.55 -3.47
CA ASP A 353 -29.37 -0.55 -4.12
C ASP A 353 -28.37 -1.60 -4.62
N TRP A 354 -28.05 -2.55 -3.73
CA TRP A 354 -27.18 -3.67 -4.06
C TRP A 354 -27.75 -4.57 -5.16
N ALA A 355 -29.07 -4.70 -5.27
CA ALA A 355 -29.69 -5.59 -6.25
C ALA A 355 -29.58 -5.02 -7.67
N ALA A 356 -29.81 -3.72 -7.84
CA ALA A 356 -29.58 -3.02 -9.11
C ALA A 356 -28.08 -3.04 -9.48
N ALA A 357 -27.21 -2.71 -8.53
CA ALA A 357 -25.76 -2.74 -8.73
C ALA A 357 -25.25 -4.14 -9.15
N ALA A 358 -25.78 -5.21 -8.55
CA ALA A 358 -25.39 -6.58 -8.88
C ALA A 358 -25.82 -7.00 -10.29
N LYS A 359 -26.97 -6.54 -10.79
CA LYS A 359 -27.38 -6.78 -12.18
C LYS A 359 -26.41 -6.14 -13.16
N LEU A 360 -26.00 -4.90 -12.89
CA LEU A 360 -24.99 -4.20 -13.70
C LEU A 360 -23.63 -4.90 -13.61
N ALA A 361 -23.19 -5.29 -12.40
CA ALA A 361 -21.94 -6.00 -12.19
C ALA A 361 -21.91 -7.36 -12.92
N GLN A 362 -23.01 -8.11 -12.89
CA GLN A 362 -23.13 -9.38 -13.61
C GLN A 362 -23.03 -9.20 -15.14
N ALA A 363 -23.61 -8.11 -15.68
CA ALA A 363 -23.53 -7.78 -17.10
C ALA A 363 -22.12 -7.32 -17.51
N ALA A 364 -21.40 -6.66 -16.60
CA ALA A 364 -20.05 -6.15 -16.77
C ALA A 364 -18.95 -7.22 -16.61
N LEU A 365 -19.20 -8.26 -15.80
CA LEU A 365 -18.22 -9.29 -15.47
C LEU A 365 -17.52 -9.92 -16.70
N PRO A 366 -18.18 -10.19 -17.85
CA PRO A 366 -17.50 -10.69 -19.04
C PRO A 366 -16.47 -9.73 -19.66
N ASP A 367 -16.60 -8.43 -19.42
CA ASP A 367 -15.64 -7.41 -19.87
C ASP A 367 -14.54 -7.14 -18.80
N ALA A 368 -14.72 -7.62 -17.57
CA ALA A 368 -13.73 -7.52 -16.49
C ALA A 368 -12.54 -8.44 -16.76
N THR A 369 -11.35 -7.86 -16.82
CA THR A 369 -10.09 -8.59 -17.12
C THR A 369 -9.08 -8.41 -15.99
N PHE A 370 -9.01 -7.22 -15.40
CA PHE A 370 -8.03 -6.88 -14.36
C PHE A 370 -8.50 -7.31 -12.97
N PRO A 371 -7.58 -7.64 -12.04
CA PRO A 371 -7.96 -8.16 -10.73
C PRO A 371 -8.85 -7.20 -9.95
N LEU A 372 -8.60 -5.88 -10.00
CA LEU A 372 -9.47 -4.89 -9.37
C LEU A 372 -10.92 -4.93 -9.88
N GLU A 373 -11.11 -5.13 -11.19
CA GLU A 373 -12.45 -5.17 -11.80
C GLU A 373 -13.19 -6.42 -11.35
N ILE A 374 -12.53 -7.57 -11.46
CA ILE A 374 -13.07 -8.87 -11.03
C ILE A 374 -13.45 -8.79 -9.55
N ALA A 375 -12.55 -8.26 -8.72
CA ALA A 375 -12.77 -8.13 -7.29
C ALA A 375 -13.99 -7.26 -6.97
N ARG A 376 -14.13 -6.10 -7.61
CA ARG A 376 -15.28 -5.19 -7.43
C ARG A 376 -16.59 -5.82 -7.89
N MET A 377 -16.64 -6.41 -9.09
CA MET A 377 -17.87 -7.03 -9.61
C MET A 377 -18.37 -8.14 -8.69
N ASN A 378 -17.47 -9.06 -8.31
CA ASN A 378 -17.81 -10.17 -7.43
C ASN A 378 -18.23 -9.67 -6.04
N THR A 379 -17.58 -8.64 -5.49
CA THR A 379 -17.97 -8.06 -4.20
C THR A 379 -19.37 -7.46 -4.22
N VAL A 380 -19.74 -6.72 -5.27
CA VAL A 380 -21.08 -6.14 -5.41
C VAL A 380 -22.13 -7.25 -5.53
N MET A 381 -21.87 -8.26 -6.36
CA MET A 381 -22.77 -9.42 -6.52
C MET A 381 -22.92 -10.21 -5.20
N ALA A 382 -21.82 -10.45 -4.50
CA ALA A 382 -21.81 -11.10 -3.20
C ALA A 382 -22.61 -10.32 -2.16
N SER A 383 -22.44 -8.99 -2.11
CA SER A 383 -23.18 -8.12 -1.20
C SER A 383 -24.68 -8.15 -1.47
N ALA A 384 -25.12 -8.18 -2.74
CA ALA A 384 -26.53 -8.37 -3.06
C ALA A 384 -27.06 -9.76 -2.66
N ALA A 385 -26.25 -10.81 -2.78
CA ALA A 385 -26.59 -12.16 -2.30
C ALA A 385 -26.67 -12.23 -0.77
N TYR A 386 -25.78 -11.52 -0.08
CA TYR A 386 -25.78 -11.39 1.38
C TYR A 386 -27.05 -10.70 1.89
N GLU A 387 -27.45 -9.56 1.30
CA GLU A 387 -28.65 -8.80 1.72
C GLU A 387 -29.95 -9.61 1.60
N ARG A 388 -30.02 -10.53 0.62
CA ARG A 388 -31.17 -11.43 0.44
C ARG A 388 -31.06 -12.75 1.21
N GLY A 389 -30.02 -12.94 2.00
CA GLY A 389 -29.79 -14.15 2.80
C GLY A 389 -29.31 -15.38 2.02
N ALA A 390 -28.88 -15.23 0.77
CA ALA A 390 -28.36 -16.33 -0.05
C ALA A 390 -26.88 -16.60 0.26
N LEU A 391 -26.61 -17.16 1.43
CA LEU A 391 -25.26 -17.27 2.00
C LEU A 391 -24.27 -18.11 1.17
N ASP A 392 -24.72 -19.17 0.51
CA ASP A 392 -23.84 -20.01 -0.33
C ASP A 392 -23.38 -19.27 -1.58
N GLU A 393 -24.27 -18.50 -2.19
CA GLU A 393 -23.94 -17.66 -3.34
C GLU A 393 -23.06 -16.48 -2.92
N ALA A 394 -23.39 -15.82 -1.80
CA ALA A 394 -22.57 -14.76 -1.23
C ALA A 394 -21.15 -15.25 -0.97
N ARG A 395 -21.01 -16.43 -0.36
CA ARG A 395 -19.71 -17.08 -0.13
C ARG A 395 -18.95 -17.28 -1.44
N SER A 396 -19.53 -17.95 -2.43
CA SER A 396 -18.82 -18.25 -3.68
C SER A 396 -18.31 -16.98 -4.37
N GLN A 397 -19.10 -15.90 -4.32
CA GLN A 397 -18.74 -14.62 -4.93
C GLN A 397 -17.70 -13.86 -4.07
N TYR A 398 -17.81 -13.88 -2.73
CA TYR A 398 -16.77 -13.31 -1.87
C TYR A 398 -15.44 -14.03 -2.00
N ASP A 399 -15.43 -15.36 -2.11
CA ASP A 399 -14.21 -16.14 -2.29
C ASP A 399 -13.51 -15.74 -3.61
N ALA A 400 -14.26 -15.62 -4.70
CA ALA A 400 -13.73 -15.15 -5.99
C ALA A 400 -13.24 -13.69 -5.91
N GLY A 401 -14.00 -12.81 -5.24
CA GLY A 401 -13.63 -11.40 -5.06
C GLY A 401 -12.36 -11.23 -4.23
N LEU A 402 -12.28 -11.88 -3.07
CA LEU A 402 -11.13 -11.81 -2.15
C LEU A 402 -9.86 -12.44 -2.76
N ALA A 403 -10.00 -13.47 -3.58
CA ALA A 403 -8.88 -14.03 -4.34
C ALA A 403 -8.32 -13.00 -5.35
N ALA A 404 -9.18 -12.23 -6.01
CA ALA A 404 -8.76 -11.17 -6.94
C ALA A 404 -8.22 -9.93 -6.22
N TRP A 405 -8.79 -9.55 -5.06
CA TRP A 405 -8.30 -8.43 -4.23
C TRP A 405 -6.82 -8.59 -3.83
N ALA A 406 -6.36 -9.82 -3.62
CA ALA A 406 -4.95 -10.11 -3.31
C ALA A 406 -3.96 -9.64 -4.39
N TYR A 407 -4.43 -9.37 -5.61
CA TYR A 407 -3.65 -8.91 -6.75
C TYR A 407 -3.97 -7.45 -7.18
N ALA A 408 -4.86 -6.75 -6.47
CA ALA A 408 -5.26 -5.38 -6.79
C ALA A 408 -4.25 -4.29 -6.32
N GLY A 409 -2.99 -4.67 -6.10
CA GLY A 409 -1.84 -3.79 -5.82
C GLY A 409 -2.04 -2.83 -4.66
N LYS A 410 -1.67 -1.55 -4.78
CA LYS A 410 -1.89 -0.55 -3.70
C LYS A 410 -3.25 0.15 -3.84
N ALA A 411 -3.97 -0.06 -4.94
CA ALA A 411 -5.22 0.62 -5.25
C ALA A 411 -6.37 0.27 -4.30
N TYR A 412 -6.30 -0.88 -3.62
CA TYR A 412 -7.33 -1.26 -2.66
C TYR A 412 -7.26 -0.49 -1.33
N HIS A 413 -6.14 0.19 -0.99
CA HIS A 413 -5.95 0.92 0.30
C HIS A 413 -7.03 1.95 0.64
N ASP A 414 -7.78 2.44 -0.35
CA ASP A 414 -8.87 3.39 -0.16
C ASP A 414 -10.24 2.84 -0.59
N GLU A 415 -10.36 1.52 -0.78
CA GLU A 415 -11.53 0.90 -1.41
C GLU A 415 -12.51 0.31 -0.40
N THR A 416 -13.63 1.02 -0.21
CA THR A 416 -14.76 0.62 0.65
C THR A 416 -15.31 -0.77 0.32
N LEU A 417 -15.24 -1.18 -0.95
CA LEU A 417 -15.68 -2.53 -1.34
C LEU A 417 -14.81 -3.62 -0.74
N TYR A 418 -13.49 -3.43 -0.60
CA TYR A 418 -12.65 -4.45 0.04
C TYR A 418 -12.98 -4.62 1.53
N GLU A 419 -13.18 -3.50 2.24
CA GLU A 419 -13.66 -3.52 3.62
C GLU A 419 -14.99 -4.28 3.72
N THR A 420 -15.94 -3.96 2.83
CA THR A 420 -17.24 -4.62 2.75
C THR A 420 -17.11 -6.13 2.48
N ALA A 421 -16.19 -6.52 1.59
CA ALA A 421 -15.94 -7.93 1.27
C ALA A 421 -15.43 -8.70 2.49
N LEU A 422 -14.43 -8.16 3.21
CA LEU A 422 -13.89 -8.80 4.40
C LEU A 422 -14.95 -8.95 5.50
N ASP A 423 -15.70 -7.88 5.77
CA ASP A 423 -16.71 -7.83 6.82
C ASP A 423 -17.85 -8.84 6.57
N ARG A 424 -18.49 -8.75 5.40
CA ARG A 424 -19.63 -9.61 5.05
C ARG A 424 -19.22 -11.05 4.76
N ALA A 425 -18.01 -11.31 4.27
CA ALA A 425 -17.51 -12.67 4.13
C ALA A 425 -17.26 -13.31 5.51
N ALA A 426 -16.70 -12.55 6.47
CA ALA A 426 -16.52 -13.02 7.84
C ALA A 426 -17.87 -13.37 8.49
N ASP A 427 -18.89 -12.53 8.27
CA ASP A 427 -20.24 -12.79 8.74
C ASP A 427 -20.90 -14.01 8.07
N THR A 428 -20.74 -14.13 6.76
CA THR A 428 -21.23 -15.30 6.00
C THR A 428 -20.61 -16.59 6.53
N ALA A 429 -19.28 -16.60 6.74
CA ALA A 429 -18.57 -17.73 7.32
C ALA A 429 -19.08 -18.07 8.73
N TYR A 430 -19.29 -17.06 9.58
CA TYR A 430 -19.82 -17.25 10.92
C TYR A 430 -21.22 -17.88 10.91
N ARG A 431 -22.15 -17.34 10.11
CA ARG A 431 -23.52 -17.86 10.01
C ARG A 431 -23.59 -19.29 9.45
N GLN A 432 -22.57 -19.71 8.71
CA GLN A 432 -22.42 -21.08 8.19
C GLN A 432 -21.64 -22.01 9.13
N GLY A 433 -21.25 -21.56 10.33
CA GLY A 433 -20.48 -22.36 11.29
C GLY A 433 -19.00 -22.57 10.92
N ARG A 434 -18.45 -21.80 9.98
CA ARG A 434 -17.05 -21.86 9.54
C ARG A 434 -16.16 -20.95 10.40
N GLU A 435 -16.08 -21.26 11.70
CA GLU A 435 -15.49 -20.37 12.71
C GLU A 435 -14.03 -19.99 12.42
N SER A 436 -13.18 -20.94 12.04
CA SER A 436 -11.76 -20.67 11.77
C SER A 436 -11.57 -19.66 10.65
N GLU A 437 -12.39 -19.74 9.62
CA GLU A 437 -12.37 -18.84 8.49
C GLU A 437 -12.95 -17.47 8.84
N ALA A 438 -14.06 -17.44 9.59
CA ALA A 438 -14.63 -16.20 10.09
C ALA A 438 -13.61 -15.43 10.96
N VAL A 439 -12.84 -16.12 11.80
CA VAL A 439 -11.77 -15.50 12.61
C VAL A 439 -10.65 -14.97 11.71
N ALA A 440 -10.21 -15.73 10.71
CA ALA A 440 -9.17 -15.28 9.78
C ALA A 440 -9.59 -14.03 8.99
N LEU A 441 -10.83 -14.00 8.50
CA LEU A 441 -11.40 -12.85 7.78
C LEU A 441 -11.57 -11.63 8.69
N ASN A 442 -12.08 -11.82 9.91
CA ASN A 442 -12.18 -10.73 10.90
C ASN A 442 -10.81 -10.15 11.24
N LYS A 443 -9.76 -10.96 11.37
CA LYS A 443 -8.40 -10.44 11.61
C LYS A 443 -7.93 -9.55 10.46
N ARG A 444 -8.10 -10.02 9.22
CA ARG A 444 -7.80 -9.23 8.02
C ARG A 444 -8.59 -7.93 7.99
N PHE A 445 -9.87 -7.96 8.38
CA PHE A 445 -10.70 -6.76 8.52
C PHE A 445 -10.14 -5.78 9.55
N ILE A 446 -9.79 -6.26 10.76
CA ILE A 446 -9.24 -5.42 11.83
C ILE A 446 -7.88 -4.81 11.45
N ASP A 447 -7.02 -5.58 10.77
CA ASP A 447 -5.74 -5.09 10.24
C ASP A 447 -5.94 -4.08 9.12
N TRP A 448 -7.03 -4.21 8.36
CA TRP A 448 -7.38 -3.29 7.30
C TRP A 448 -7.88 -1.94 7.80
N VAL A 449 -8.90 -1.96 8.67
CA VAL A 449 -9.58 -0.73 9.11
C VAL A 449 -8.85 0.01 10.24
N GLY A 450 -7.83 -0.62 10.82
CA GLY A 450 -7.37 -0.31 12.17
C GLY A 450 -6.21 0.67 12.27
N ASP A 451 -6.53 1.95 12.46
CA ASP A 451 -5.70 2.84 13.27
C ASP A 451 -5.87 2.44 14.75
N ARG A 452 -4.86 1.76 15.31
CA ARG A 452 -4.84 1.26 16.69
C ARG A 452 -3.44 1.40 17.29
N ASP A 453 -3.35 1.56 18.61
CA ASP A 453 -2.06 1.54 19.32
C ASP A 453 -1.38 0.18 19.09
N GLN A 454 -0.06 0.19 18.83
CA GLN A 454 0.75 -1.01 18.57
C GLN A 454 0.72 -2.03 19.71
N ALA A 455 0.34 -1.61 20.93
CA ALA A 455 0.10 -2.51 22.04
C ALA A 455 -1.06 -3.49 21.80
N TRP A 456 -2.00 -3.18 20.90
CA TRP A 456 -3.12 -4.06 20.56
C TRP A 456 -2.75 -5.03 19.44
N THR A 457 -2.65 -6.31 19.80
CA THR A 457 -2.22 -7.39 18.92
C THR A 457 -3.34 -8.39 18.68
N LEU A 458 -3.28 -9.09 17.54
CA LEU A 458 -4.18 -10.18 17.18
C LEU A 458 -3.41 -11.50 17.31
N PRO A 459 -3.49 -12.21 18.46
CA PRO A 459 -2.75 -13.45 18.66
C PRO A 459 -3.20 -14.52 17.67
N GLU A 460 -2.26 -15.32 17.19
CA GLU A 460 -2.53 -16.43 16.27
C GLU A 460 -3.53 -17.44 16.87
N GLY A 461 -4.43 -17.97 16.05
CA GLY A 461 -5.46 -18.93 16.47
C GLY A 461 -6.56 -18.41 17.41
N ARG A 462 -6.48 -17.17 17.94
CA ARG A 462 -7.49 -16.61 18.85
C ARG A 462 -8.48 -15.67 18.16
N ALA A 463 -9.74 -15.70 18.57
CA ALA A 463 -10.84 -14.86 18.09
C ALA A 463 -10.97 -13.53 18.87
N GLN A 464 -9.85 -12.92 19.24
CA GLN A 464 -9.83 -11.73 20.09
C GLN A 464 -8.62 -10.82 19.83
N LEU A 465 -8.78 -9.54 20.15
CA LEU A 465 -7.73 -8.53 20.19
C LEU A 465 -7.24 -8.39 21.64
N GLU A 466 -5.92 -8.31 21.84
CA GLU A 466 -5.32 -8.25 23.18
C GLU A 466 -4.39 -7.04 23.35
N SER A 467 -4.55 -6.29 24.44
CA SER A 467 -3.62 -5.22 24.83
C SER A 467 -2.42 -5.82 25.56
N GLY A 468 -1.23 -5.70 24.98
CA GLY A 468 0.03 -6.04 25.65
C GLY A 468 0.37 -5.13 26.84
N ARG A 469 -0.30 -3.97 26.96
CA ARG A 469 -0.07 -3.01 28.05
C ARG A 469 -0.90 -3.33 29.28
N THR A 470 -2.19 -3.60 29.10
CA THR A 470 -3.15 -3.76 30.21
C THR A 470 -3.68 -5.17 30.36
N GLY A 471 -3.39 -6.06 29.40
CA GLY A 471 -3.93 -7.41 29.35
C GLY A 471 -5.41 -7.47 28.94
N GLN A 472 -6.05 -6.35 28.60
CA GLN A 472 -7.45 -6.32 28.21
C GLN A 472 -7.71 -7.13 26.92
N VAL A 473 -8.88 -7.77 26.83
CA VAL A 473 -9.26 -8.59 25.67
C VAL A 473 -10.59 -8.12 25.11
N LEU A 474 -10.60 -7.88 23.79
CA LEU A 474 -11.80 -7.55 23.04
C LEU A 474 -12.11 -8.70 22.08
N PRO A 475 -13.19 -9.48 22.28
CA PRO A 475 -13.62 -10.48 21.32
C PRO A 475 -13.85 -9.81 19.96
N LEU A 476 -13.39 -10.43 18.87
CA LEU A 476 -13.64 -9.90 17.53
C LEU A 476 -15.13 -9.92 17.19
N ARG A 477 -15.87 -10.83 17.82
CA ARG A 477 -17.30 -11.02 17.64
C ARG A 477 -17.98 -11.44 18.94
N VAL A 478 -19.17 -10.91 19.20
CA VAL A 478 -20.06 -11.33 20.29
C VAL A 478 -21.48 -11.44 19.73
N GLY A 479 -21.95 -12.66 19.48
CA GLY A 479 -23.23 -12.86 18.79
C GLY A 479 -23.23 -12.22 17.40
N ASP A 480 -24.13 -11.26 17.19
CA ASP A 480 -24.24 -10.48 15.94
C ASP A 480 -23.33 -9.23 15.92
N PHE A 481 -22.68 -8.90 17.03
CA PHE A 481 -21.82 -7.72 17.13
C PHE A 481 -20.40 -7.99 16.65
N ARG A 482 -19.90 -7.16 15.73
CA ARG A 482 -18.53 -7.22 15.20
C ARG A 482 -17.70 -6.01 15.65
N LEU A 483 -16.50 -6.29 16.15
CA LEU A 483 -15.51 -5.27 16.56
C LEU A 483 -14.96 -4.49 15.35
N LYS A 484 -14.73 -3.19 15.53
CA LYS A 484 -14.05 -2.29 14.58
C LYS A 484 -13.19 -1.28 15.36
N PRO A 485 -11.87 -1.16 15.13
CA PRO A 485 -11.07 -0.08 15.67
C PRO A 485 -11.42 1.23 14.97
N ILE A 486 -11.49 2.32 15.74
CA ILE A 486 -11.82 3.67 15.26
C ILE A 486 -10.84 4.73 15.82
N GLY A 487 -9.64 4.29 16.19
CA GLY A 487 -8.53 5.09 16.72
C GLY A 487 -7.76 4.36 17.82
N GLU A 488 -6.61 4.92 18.21
CA GLU A 488 -5.61 4.30 19.12
C GLU A 488 -6.19 3.57 20.34
N LYS A 489 -7.18 4.17 21.00
CA LYS A 489 -7.85 3.67 22.22
C LYS A 489 -9.37 3.63 22.12
N ARG A 490 -9.89 3.61 20.89
CA ARG A 490 -11.33 3.68 20.62
C ARG A 490 -11.73 2.55 19.69
N PHE A 491 -12.77 1.84 20.08
CA PHE A 491 -13.32 0.71 19.36
C PHE A 491 -14.84 0.87 19.25
N GLN A 492 -15.42 0.09 18.36
CA GLN A 492 -16.85 0.07 18.13
C GLN A 492 -17.30 -1.37 17.88
N TYR A 493 -18.42 -1.77 18.48
CA TYR A 493 -19.15 -2.98 18.11
C TYR A 493 -20.35 -2.58 17.27
N GLU A 494 -20.52 -3.20 16.11
CA GLU A 494 -21.69 -2.98 15.24
C GLU A 494 -22.52 -4.26 15.19
N ASP A 495 -23.83 -4.17 15.46
CA ASP A 495 -24.76 -5.26 15.21
C ASP A 495 -24.96 -5.42 13.70
N LEU A 496 -24.52 -6.54 13.14
CA LEU A 496 -24.58 -6.79 11.69
C LEU A 496 -26.00 -7.05 11.16
N LYS A 497 -27.00 -7.19 12.04
CA LYS A 497 -28.42 -7.30 11.68
C LYS A 497 -29.14 -5.95 11.71
N THR A 498 -28.88 -5.13 12.73
CA THR A 498 -29.63 -3.89 12.97
C THR A 498 -28.85 -2.63 12.58
N GLY A 499 -27.53 -2.71 12.45
CA GLY A 499 -26.63 -1.58 12.27
C GLY A 499 -26.40 -0.76 13.55
N GLU A 500 -26.84 -1.25 14.71
CA GLU A 500 -26.68 -0.56 15.99
C GLU A 500 -25.21 -0.51 16.42
N LEU A 501 -24.79 0.64 16.95
CA LEU A 501 -23.39 0.91 17.26
C LEU A 501 -23.16 1.06 18.77
N LEU A 502 -22.26 0.24 19.31
CA LEU A 502 -21.76 0.36 20.68
C LEU A 502 -20.36 0.95 20.65
N GLY A 503 -20.15 2.07 21.33
CA GLY A 503 -18.84 2.69 21.43
C GLY A 503 -18.04 2.09 22.57
N LEU A 504 -16.76 1.87 22.39
CA LEU A 504 -15.85 1.43 23.45
C LEU A 504 -14.65 2.36 23.51
N SER A 505 -14.34 2.85 24.70
CA SER A 505 -13.10 3.59 24.97
C SER A 505 -12.35 2.87 26.06
N VAL A 506 -11.06 2.68 25.85
CA VAL A 506 -10.21 1.88 26.75
C VAL A 506 -9.03 2.71 27.21
N GLU A 507 -8.45 2.31 28.34
CA GLU A 507 -7.22 2.89 28.87
C GLU A 507 -7.25 4.44 29.03
N GLN A 508 -8.41 4.98 29.43
CA GLN A 508 -8.57 6.38 29.83
C GLN A 508 -8.01 6.59 31.23
N ARG A 509 -7.73 7.84 31.63
CA ARG A 509 -7.27 8.14 32.99
C ARG A 509 -8.44 8.05 33.97
N ALA A 510 -8.32 7.24 35.02
CA ALA A 510 -9.38 7.00 36.01
C ALA A 510 -9.49 8.07 37.11
N GLY A 511 -8.60 9.07 37.14
CA GLY A 511 -8.54 10.12 38.18
C GLY A 511 -9.61 11.23 38.11
N ILE A 512 -10.68 11.02 37.36
CA ILE A 512 -11.82 11.96 37.29
C ILE A 512 -12.89 11.44 38.24
N ASP A 513 -13.32 12.30 39.19
CA ASP A 513 -14.42 12.01 40.10
C ASP A 513 -15.75 11.75 39.36
N ASP A 514 -16.70 11.11 40.05
CA ASP A 514 -17.94 10.66 39.42
C ASP A 514 -18.82 11.81 38.93
N ASP A 515 -18.80 12.96 39.62
CA ASP A 515 -19.56 14.15 39.22
C ASP A 515 -19.02 14.78 37.94
N ALA A 516 -17.70 14.83 37.79
CA ALA A 516 -17.02 15.27 36.58
C ALA A 516 -17.20 14.26 35.44
N LEU A 517 -17.19 12.96 35.75
CA LEU A 517 -17.46 11.91 34.77
C LEU A 517 -18.90 11.99 34.26
N GLU A 518 -19.89 12.11 35.13
CA GLU A 518 -21.30 12.27 34.76
C GLU A 518 -21.49 13.51 33.88
N ARG A 519 -20.93 14.66 34.29
CA ARG A 519 -20.97 15.89 33.48
C ARG A 519 -20.37 15.69 32.08
N SER A 520 -19.27 14.95 31.99
CA SER A 520 -18.64 14.64 30.70
C SER A 520 -19.52 13.74 29.82
N MET A 521 -20.24 12.78 30.40
CA MET A 521 -21.17 11.89 29.68
C MET A 521 -22.41 12.65 29.20
N ARG A 522 -22.96 13.53 30.04
CA ARG A 522 -24.06 14.44 29.66
C ARG A 522 -23.65 15.39 28.53
N ALA A 523 -22.45 15.96 28.62
CA ALA A 523 -21.89 16.77 27.54
C ALA A 523 -21.67 15.96 26.26
N PHE A 524 -21.16 14.73 26.35
CA PHE A 524 -21.03 13.85 25.20
C PHE A 524 -22.38 13.55 24.53
N MET A 525 -23.41 13.18 25.30
CA MET A 525 -24.74 12.92 24.76
C MET A 525 -25.32 14.15 24.05
N ARG A 526 -25.20 15.32 24.66
CA ARG A 526 -25.69 16.58 24.05
C ARG A 526 -24.87 16.98 22.83
N ASP A 527 -23.56 17.13 22.99
CA ASP A 527 -22.67 17.77 22.02
C ASP A 527 -22.25 16.83 20.87
N LYS A 528 -22.32 15.52 21.09
CA LYS A 528 -21.95 14.51 20.08
C LYS A 528 -23.12 13.71 19.55
N LEU A 529 -24.17 13.47 20.35
CA LEU A 529 -25.30 12.65 19.90
C LEU A 529 -26.59 13.45 19.67
N GLY A 530 -26.62 14.74 20.05
CA GLY A 530 -27.85 15.54 19.97
C GLY A 530 -28.92 15.07 20.94
N LEU A 531 -28.53 14.45 22.06
CA LEU A 531 -29.45 13.88 23.05
C LEU A 531 -29.47 14.72 24.33
N GLU A 532 -30.68 14.99 24.84
CA GLU A 532 -30.86 15.55 26.17
C GLU A 532 -30.94 14.44 27.20
N ALA A 533 -30.00 14.44 28.15
CA ALA A 533 -29.93 13.44 29.20
C ALA A 533 -30.78 13.86 30.42
N GLY A 534 -31.77 13.03 30.75
CA GLY A 534 -32.64 13.15 31.91
C GLY A 534 -32.07 12.46 33.17
N ALA A 535 -32.93 11.75 33.89
CA ALA A 535 -32.56 11.07 35.13
C ALA A 535 -31.50 9.98 34.89
N MET A 536 -30.56 9.83 35.83
CA MET A 536 -29.54 8.78 35.83
C MET A 536 -29.87 7.73 36.89
N GLN A 537 -29.83 6.46 36.50
CA GLN A 537 -29.87 5.32 37.41
C GLN A 537 -28.48 4.67 37.47
N ALA A 538 -27.87 4.65 38.66
CA ALA A 538 -26.62 3.96 38.91
C ALA A 538 -26.88 2.55 39.50
N SER A 539 -26.12 1.57 39.04
CA SER A 539 -26.17 0.19 39.52
C SER A 539 -24.77 -0.44 39.49
N ALA A 540 -24.57 -1.49 40.29
CA ALA A 540 -23.33 -2.25 40.29
C ALA A 540 -23.19 -3.06 39.00
N PHE A 541 -21.98 -3.17 38.48
CA PHE A 541 -21.63 -4.07 37.39
C PHE A 541 -20.46 -4.96 37.83
N VAL A 542 -20.56 -6.26 37.59
CA VAL A 542 -19.50 -7.21 37.93
C VAL A 542 -18.71 -7.50 36.65
N PRO A 543 -17.53 -6.87 36.44
CA PRO A 543 -16.74 -7.08 35.25
C PRO A 543 -16.09 -8.47 35.29
N ARG A 544 -16.03 -9.12 34.13
CA ARG A 544 -15.30 -10.38 33.99
C ARG A 544 -13.80 -10.11 34.08
N ALA A 545 -13.16 -10.65 35.11
CA ALA A 545 -11.70 -10.63 35.23
C ALA A 545 -11.05 -11.57 34.22
N ARG A 546 -9.92 -11.16 33.64
CA ARG A 546 -9.07 -12.03 32.83
C ARG A 546 -8.11 -12.83 33.70
N GLU A 547 -7.91 -14.10 33.34
CA GLU A 547 -6.82 -14.93 33.87
C GLU A 547 -5.45 -14.28 33.56
N GLY A 548 -4.66 -14.02 34.61
CA GLY A 548 -3.37 -13.33 34.52
C GLY A 548 -3.42 -11.79 34.58
N GLY A 549 -4.61 -11.18 34.73
CA GLY A 549 -4.74 -9.74 34.95
C GLY A 549 -4.28 -9.31 36.34
N THR A 550 -3.57 -8.18 36.46
CA THR A 550 -3.08 -7.64 37.74
C THR A 550 -3.93 -6.46 38.22
N GLY A 551 -4.32 -6.46 39.49
CA GLY A 551 -5.03 -5.36 40.15
C GLY A 551 -6.55 -5.54 40.21
N PRO A 552 -7.23 -4.92 41.21
CA PRO A 552 -8.67 -5.06 41.40
C PRO A 552 -9.46 -4.35 40.29
N LEU A 553 -10.60 -4.93 39.92
CA LEU A 553 -11.56 -4.34 39.00
C LEU A 553 -12.73 -3.73 39.77
N GLN A 554 -13.14 -2.52 39.40
CA GLN A 554 -14.34 -1.88 39.92
C GLN A 554 -15.28 -1.55 38.76
N GLY A 555 -16.47 -2.16 38.75
CA GLY A 555 -17.45 -1.99 37.68
C GLY A 555 -18.70 -1.24 38.14
N ARG A 556 -19.16 -0.32 37.30
CA ARG A 556 -20.39 0.47 37.48
C ARG A 556 -21.19 0.48 36.19
N LYS A 557 -22.52 0.53 36.31
CA LYS A 557 -23.45 0.70 35.19
C LYS A 557 -24.31 1.93 35.46
N TRP A 558 -24.22 2.92 34.57
CA TRP A 558 -25.04 4.13 34.60
C TRP A 558 -25.99 4.14 33.41
N ALA A 559 -27.28 4.30 33.67
CA ALA A 559 -28.32 4.39 32.65
C ALA A 559 -28.99 5.76 32.71
N PHE A 560 -28.95 6.51 31.61
CA PHE A 560 -29.60 7.80 31.47
C PHE A 560 -30.86 7.63 30.64
N GLU A 561 -31.98 8.19 31.11
CA GLU A 561 -33.11 8.45 30.23
C GLU A 561 -32.72 9.57 29.27
N VAL A 562 -33.06 9.42 27.99
CA VAL A 562 -32.68 10.42 26.98
C VAL A 562 -33.85 10.75 26.08
N ALA A 563 -33.86 11.99 25.58
CA ALA A 563 -34.78 12.48 24.58
C ALA A 563 -34.02 13.14 23.43
N ALA A 564 -34.66 13.27 22.27
CA ALA A 564 -34.10 14.02 21.15
C ALA A 564 -33.93 15.50 21.57
N GLY A 565 -32.70 16.01 21.47
CA GLY A 565 -32.41 17.43 21.65
C GLY A 565 -32.56 18.22 20.34
N GLN A 566 -32.19 19.51 20.38
CA GLN A 566 -32.08 20.30 19.16
C GLN A 566 -30.86 19.84 18.33
N ASP A 567 -31.12 19.19 17.19
CA ASP A 567 -30.09 18.74 16.25
C ASP A 567 -29.69 19.88 15.31
N ASP A 568 -28.42 20.27 15.31
CA ASP A 568 -27.84 21.28 14.41
C ASP A 568 -27.31 20.66 13.10
N GLY A 569 -27.54 19.36 12.90
CA GLY A 569 -27.11 18.60 11.73
C GLY A 569 -25.66 18.09 11.80
N ARG A 570 -24.97 18.21 12.94
CA ARG A 570 -23.57 17.77 13.15
C ARG A 570 -23.42 16.61 14.14
N THR A 571 -24.52 16.00 14.55
CA THR A 571 -24.57 14.96 15.59
C THR A 571 -24.24 13.56 15.01
N LEU A 572 -23.51 12.76 15.78
CA LEU A 572 -23.22 11.36 15.49
C LEU A 572 -24.45 10.51 15.80
N ARG A 573 -24.96 9.78 14.80
CA ARG A 573 -26.02 8.80 14.97
C ARG A 573 -25.45 7.45 15.38
N LEU A 574 -25.92 6.90 16.49
CA LEU A 574 -25.55 5.57 16.98
C LEU A 574 -26.53 4.48 16.55
N ASP A 575 -27.68 4.89 16.02
CA ASP A 575 -28.63 4.08 15.27
C ASP A 575 -28.19 4.04 13.80
N GLY A 576 -27.60 2.93 13.35
CA GLY A 576 -27.25 2.76 11.95
C GLY A 576 -28.43 3.01 10.99
N ARG A 577 -28.09 3.33 9.73
CA ARG A 577 -29.00 3.51 8.56
C ARG A 577 -30.48 3.82 8.88
N SER A 578 -30.75 5.10 9.18
CA SER A 578 -31.98 5.84 8.85
C SER A 578 -33.36 5.26 9.24
N ARG A 579 -33.49 4.39 10.26
CA ARG A 579 -34.82 3.88 10.67
C ARG A 579 -35.18 3.97 12.15
N GLY A 580 -34.31 4.49 13.03
CA GLY A 580 -34.61 4.66 14.45
C GLY A 580 -35.08 6.07 14.81
N GLY A 581 -36.07 6.19 15.71
CA GLY A 581 -36.22 7.41 16.52
C GLY A 581 -35.10 7.48 17.57
N ALA A 582 -34.98 8.62 18.27
CA ALA A 582 -34.00 8.74 19.36
C ALA A 582 -34.11 7.58 20.36
N PRO A 583 -32.98 7.04 20.87
CA PRO A 583 -33.00 5.97 21.85
C PRO A 583 -33.78 6.39 23.10
N ALA A 584 -34.38 5.42 23.81
CA ALA A 584 -35.08 5.72 25.06
C ALA A 584 -34.09 5.92 26.23
N ARG A 585 -32.95 5.21 26.17
CA ARG A 585 -31.89 5.28 27.19
C ARG A 585 -30.51 5.22 26.57
N MET A 586 -29.55 5.80 27.27
CA MET A 586 -28.12 5.60 27.03
C MET A 586 -27.49 4.92 28.24
N VAL A 587 -26.78 3.82 28.02
CA VAL A 587 -26.13 3.05 29.09
C VAL A 587 -24.62 3.07 28.95
N PHE A 588 -23.95 3.23 30.09
CA PHE A 588 -22.51 3.25 30.22
C PHE A 588 -22.07 2.17 31.22
N TRP A 589 -21.27 1.21 30.75
CA TRP A 589 -20.53 0.29 31.62
C TRP A 589 -19.13 0.86 31.81
N ILE A 590 -18.82 1.22 33.05
CA ILE A 590 -17.58 1.87 33.44
C ILE A 590 -16.78 0.87 34.26
N VAL A 591 -15.56 0.57 33.83
CA VAL A 591 -14.67 -0.38 34.52
C VAL A 591 -13.34 0.29 34.77
N ASP A 592 -12.98 0.39 36.05
CA ASP A 592 -11.71 0.92 36.50
C ASP A 592 -10.76 -0.20 36.95
N ARG A 593 -9.49 -0.08 36.53
CA ARG A 593 -8.34 -0.89 36.96
C ARG A 593 -7.18 0.05 37.31
N GLY A 594 -6.96 0.28 38.60
CA GLY A 594 -5.99 1.28 39.06
C GLY A 594 -6.30 2.66 38.47
N ASP A 595 -5.32 3.28 37.81
CA ASP A 595 -5.47 4.60 37.17
C ASP A 595 -6.05 4.53 35.75
N SER A 596 -6.51 3.35 35.31
CA SER A 596 -7.03 3.10 33.97
C SER A 596 -8.55 2.88 33.99
N ARG A 597 -9.27 3.55 33.09
CA ARG A 597 -10.74 3.47 32.93
C ARG A 597 -11.10 3.03 31.53
N SER A 598 -12.04 2.10 31.43
CA SER A 598 -12.66 1.70 30.18
C SER A 598 -14.18 1.89 30.25
N ILE A 599 -14.78 2.36 29.16
CA ILE A 599 -16.19 2.76 29.08
C ILE A 599 -16.79 2.16 27.81
N LEU A 600 -17.72 1.21 27.97
CA LEU A 600 -18.62 0.77 26.91
C LEU A 600 -19.89 1.63 26.98
N ARG A 601 -20.31 2.20 25.85
CA ARG A 601 -21.51 3.05 25.71
C ARG A 601 -22.44 2.45 24.67
N ALA A 602 -23.71 2.34 25.01
CA ALA A 602 -24.74 1.79 24.15
C ALA A 602 -26.02 2.62 24.17
N PRO A 603 -26.66 2.87 23.02
CA PRO A 603 -28.07 3.22 22.98
C PRO A 603 -28.90 1.99 23.37
N LEU A 604 -30.01 2.20 24.07
CA LEU A 604 -31.01 1.16 24.32
C LEU A 604 -32.37 1.63 23.80
N THR A 605 -33.10 0.71 23.19
CA THR A 605 -34.48 0.93 22.75
C THR A 605 -35.47 0.41 23.80
N ALA A 606 -36.77 0.64 23.58
CA ALA A 606 -37.82 0.09 24.45
C ALA A 606 -37.97 -1.44 24.31
N ASP A 607 -37.30 -2.06 23.34
CA ASP A 607 -37.32 -3.51 23.12
C ASP A 607 -36.40 -4.25 24.10
N SER A 608 -36.95 -5.20 24.85
CA SER A 608 -36.21 -5.98 25.86
C SER A 608 -35.18 -6.94 25.25
N ASP A 609 -35.45 -7.46 24.06
CA ASP A 609 -34.60 -8.49 23.45
C ASP A 609 -33.31 -7.89 22.86
N GLY A 610 -33.40 -6.69 22.27
CA GLY A 610 -32.23 -5.91 21.85
C GLY A 610 -31.32 -5.56 23.02
N ASN A 611 -31.90 -5.13 24.14
CA ASN A 611 -31.17 -4.75 25.34
C ASN A 611 -30.39 -5.92 25.95
N ALA A 612 -30.95 -7.14 25.94
CA ALA A 612 -30.26 -8.34 26.41
C ALA A 612 -29.02 -8.69 25.56
N ARG A 613 -29.09 -8.53 24.23
CA ARG A 613 -27.93 -8.77 23.33
C ARG A 613 -26.79 -7.78 23.58
N ILE A 614 -27.11 -6.52 23.88
CA ILE A 614 -26.11 -5.50 24.24
C ILE A 614 -25.44 -5.84 25.59
N GLU A 615 -26.22 -6.30 26.58
CA GLU A 615 -25.67 -6.74 27.86
C GLU A 615 -24.70 -7.92 27.71
N GLN A 616 -24.95 -8.83 26.77
CA GLN A 616 -24.01 -9.92 26.45
C GLN A 616 -22.65 -9.39 25.96
N VAL A 617 -22.62 -8.30 25.19
CA VAL A 617 -21.35 -7.66 24.80
C VAL A 617 -20.60 -7.17 26.03
N ALA A 618 -21.26 -6.43 26.93
CA ALA A 618 -20.63 -5.94 28.16
C ALA A 618 -20.05 -7.06 29.03
N GLN A 619 -20.74 -8.20 29.10
CA GLN A 619 -20.32 -9.39 29.87
C GLN A 619 -19.22 -10.21 29.17
N ALA A 620 -19.18 -10.20 27.84
CA ALA A 620 -18.18 -10.92 27.05
C ALA A 620 -16.80 -10.25 27.09
N LEU A 621 -16.77 -8.92 27.29
CA LEU A 621 -15.53 -8.18 27.47
C LEU A 621 -14.80 -8.66 28.73
N ALA A 622 -13.56 -9.12 28.56
CA ALA A 622 -12.67 -9.41 29.68
C ALA A 622 -11.82 -8.17 29.94
N TRP A 623 -12.11 -7.53 31.07
CA TRP A 623 -11.56 -6.24 31.45
C TRP A 623 -10.20 -6.39 32.07
#